data_AF-C9SYE1-F1
#
_entry.id   AF-C9SYE1-F1
#
_cell.length_a   1.000
_cell.length_b   1.000
_cell.length_c   1.000
_cell.angle_alpha   90.00
_cell.angle_beta   90.00
_cell.angle_gamma   90.00
#
_symmetry.space_group_name_H-M   'P 1'
#
loop_
_entity.id
_entity.type
_entity.pdbx_description
1 polymer ?
#
loop_
_entity_poly.entity_id
_entity_poly.type
_entity_poly.pdbx_seq_one_letter_code
_entity_poly.pdbx_strand_id
1 'polypeptide(L)'
;MAPSTQCAAALPAWFGLSAQYGAGSLSLEELRIAYAELRKMDPENVSSDPEKFITDLGATTTEDCLLLDVTIPKTPVVVWIVGGGYTVGHKNDAGNPAGLIKRSQEDGSDGVIHVSINYRLGLFGWSSGPSYQEQGGVSNLGLRDQRAALEWVQKHIHLFGGDPGQVTAYGESAGGGSVMHQITAYGATSGAPFRRAIPQSPGFEPLPSTSKQDSRFDSVLRWSSYFSGINVTTLAELLEVPFDVLWKANEITIATAHWGNFGWGPAVDGDFVPDLAGRLLDEGKFDSSVEVFHGIYDGTYPWTSQFGRSEATHGEFVVQLQ
;
A
#
# COMPACT_ATOMS: atom_id res chain seq x y z
N MET A 1 11.14 -12.11 20.90
CA MET A 1 10.74 -11.03 19.99
C MET A 1 9.38 -10.57 20.45
N ALA A 2 9.17 -9.26 20.68
CA ALA A 2 7.82 -8.76 20.89
C ALA A 2 6.95 -9.14 19.66
N PRO A 3 5.65 -9.43 19.82
CA PRO A 3 4.77 -9.58 18.67
C PRO A 3 4.93 -8.33 17.80
N SER A 4 5.25 -8.50 16.51
CA SER A 4 5.45 -7.34 15.63
C SER A 4 4.10 -6.67 15.43
N THR A 5 3.90 -5.53 16.07
CA THR A 5 2.74 -4.67 15.88
C THR A 5 2.52 -4.37 14.40
N GLN A 6 1.29 -4.54 13.92
CA GLN A 6 0.91 -4.40 12.51
C GLN A 6 -0.14 -3.31 12.34
N CYS A 7 -0.08 -2.60 11.22
CA CYS A 7 -1.16 -1.72 10.81
C CYS A 7 -2.39 -2.54 10.43
N ALA A 8 -3.57 -1.92 10.51
CA ALA A 8 -4.79 -2.51 9.98
C ALA A 8 -4.64 -2.84 8.49
N ALA A 9 -4.70 -4.13 8.16
CA ALA A 9 -4.46 -4.69 6.84
C ALA A 9 -5.53 -5.72 6.46
N ALA A 10 -6.05 -5.66 5.24
CA ALA A 10 -7.03 -6.61 4.71
C ALA A 10 -6.72 -7.02 3.27
N LEU A 11 -7.23 -8.19 2.87
CA LEU A 11 -7.19 -8.66 1.50
C LEU A 11 -8.58 -8.59 0.85
N PRO A 12 -8.67 -8.20 -0.43
CA PRO A 12 -9.92 -8.29 -1.18
C PRO A 12 -10.46 -9.71 -1.18
N ALA A 13 -11.79 -9.87 -1.05
CA ALA A 13 -12.41 -11.20 -0.99
C ALA A 13 -12.18 -12.00 -2.28
N TRP A 14 -12.08 -11.31 -3.42
CA TRP A 14 -11.79 -11.94 -4.70
C TRP A 14 -10.43 -12.66 -4.69
N PHE A 15 -9.46 -12.23 -3.88
CA PHE A 15 -8.15 -12.88 -3.78
C PHE A 15 -8.30 -14.31 -3.24
N GLY A 16 -9.00 -14.48 -2.11
CA GLY A 16 -9.28 -15.79 -1.54
C GLY A 16 -10.15 -16.66 -2.45
N LEU A 17 -11.17 -16.07 -3.08
CA LEU A 17 -12.03 -16.78 -4.04
C LEU A 17 -11.26 -17.28 -5.28
N SER A 18 -10.31 -16.48 -5.78
CA SER A 18 -9.45 -16.86 -6.91
C SER A 18 -8.53 -18.03 -6.57
N ALA A 19 -7.98 -18.04 -5.35
CA ALA A 19 -7.14 -19.14 -4.87
C ALA A 19 -7.95 -20.44 -4.71
N GLN A 20 -9.16 -20.36 -4.15
CA GLN A 20 -10.04 -21.53 -4.01
C GLN A 20 -10.47 -22.09 -5.37
N TYR A 21 -10.80 -21.23 -6.33
CA TYR A 21 -11.11 -21.63 -7.70
C TYR A 21 -9.90 -22.29 -8.37
N GLY A 22 -8.72 -21.68 -8.28
CA GLY A 22 -7.47 -22.23 -8.83
C GLY A 22 -7.06 -23.58 -8.22
N ALA A 23 -7.39 -23.80 -6.95
CA ALA A 23 -7.19 -25.06 -6.26
C ALA A 23 -8.28 -26.12 -6.54
N GLY A 24 -9.29 -25.79 -7.36
CA GLY A 24 -10.43 -26.66 -7.65
C GLY A 24 -11.38 -26.89 -6.47
N SER A 25 -11.25 -26.11 -5.40
CA SER A 25 -12.13 -26.18 -4.21
C SER A 25 -13.47 -25.47 -4.40
N LEU A 26 -13.59 -24.68 -5.46
CA LEU A 26 -14.75 -23.86 -5.75
C LEU A 26 -15.02 -23.91 -7.27
N SER A 27 -16.26 -24.16 -7.68
CA SER A 27 -16.66 -24.20 -9.08
C SER A 27 -16.84 -22.79 -9.67
N LEU A 28 -16.82 -22.67 -11.00
CA LEU A 28 -17.02 -21.37 -11.66
C LEU A 28 -18.39 -20.74 -11.32
N GLU A 29 -19.41 -21.56 -11.09
CA GLU A 29 -20.74 -21.07 -10.72
C GLU A 29 -20.77 -20.54 -9.29
N GLU A 30 -20.18 -21.27 -8.34
CA GLU A 30 -20.03 -20.81 -6.96
C GLU A 30 -19.22 -19.50 -6.90
N LEU A 31 -18.19 -19.36 -7.74
CA LEU A 31 -17.38 -18.15 -7.83
C LEU A 31 -18.22 -16.94 -8.27
N ARG A 32 -19.06 -17.14 -9.29
CA ARG A 32 -19.95 -16.11 -9.81
C ARG A 32 -20.99 -15.70 -8.78
N ILE A 33 -21.56 -16.65 -8.05
CA ILE A 33 -22.54 -16.38 -7.00
C ILE A 33 -21.90 -15.57 -5.87
N ALA A 34 -20.75 -16.01 -5.35
CA ALA A 34 -20.04 -15.32 -4.28
C ALA A 34 -19.65 -13.89 -4.69
N TYR A 35 -19.13 -13.71 -5.90
CA TYR A 35 -18.80 -12.39 -6.40
C TYR A 35 -20.04 -11.51 -6.63
N ALA A 36 -21.14 -12.07 -7.12
CA ALA A 36 -22.39 -11.33 -7.28
C ALA A 36 -23.01 -10.88 -5.94
N GLU A 37 -22.83 -11.66 -4.86
CA GLU A 37 -23.21 -11.28 -3.50
C GLU A 37 -22.37 -10.08 -3.03
N LEU A 38 -21.05 -10.15 -3.15
CA LEU A 38 -20.15 -9.04 -2.83
C LEU A 38 -20.49 -7.76 -3.60
N ARG A 39 -20.90 -7.86 -4.87
CA ARG A 39 -21.29 -6.71 -5.70
C ARG A 39 -22.57 -6.02 -5.28
N LYS A 40 -23.44 -6.72 -4.55
CA LYS A 40 -24.71 -6.19 -4.04
C LYS A 40 -24.60 -5.72 -2.59
N MET A 41 -23.42 -5.84 -2.00
CA MET A 41 -23.16 -5.41 -0.64
C MET A 41 -23.22 -3.88 -0.60
N ASP A 42 -24.25 -3.37 0.07
CA ASP A 42 -24.55 -1.95 0.18
C ASP A 42 -24.89 -1.66 1.65
N PRO A 43 -24.16 -0.75 2.34
CA PRO A 43 -24.45 -0.43 3.73
C PRO A 43 -25.82 0.21 3.94
N GLU A 44 -26.45 0.79 2.91
CA GLU A 44 -27.82 1.35 3.02
C GLU A 44 -28.91 0.27 2.90
N ASN A 45 -28.60 -0.87 2.26
CA ASN A 45 -29.54 -1.95 2.03
C ASN A 45 -28.83 -3.30 2.10
N VAL A 46 -28.41 -3.65 3.32
CA VAL A 46 -27.65 -4.86 3.62
C VAL A 46 -28.52 -6.10 3.34
N SER A 47 -28.38 -6.64 2.13
CA SER A 47 -29.13 -7.80 1.64
C SER A 47 -28.48 -9.14 1.99
N SER A 48 -27.23 -9.13 2.46
CA SER A 48 -26.47 -10.26 2.95
C SER A 48 -25.65 -9.86 4.17
N ASP A 49 -25.38 -10.82 5.06
CA ASP A 49 -24.60 -10.60 6.29
C ASP A 49 -23.13 -10.23 5.96
N PRO A 50 -22.68 -8.99 6.25
CA PRO A 50 -21.32 -8.55 5.95
C PRO A 50 -20.27 -9.23 6.83
N GLU A 51 -20.65 -9.77 7.98
CA GLU A 51 -19.73 -10.48 8.89
C GLU A 51 -19.14 -11.73 8.22
N LYS A 52 -19.75 -12.25 7.15
CA LYS A 52 -19.21 -13.36 6.35
C LYS A 52 -17.91 -13.04 5.60
N PHE A 53 -17.65 -11.75 5.36
CA PHE A 53 -16.54 -11.29 4.51
C PHE A 53 -15.47 -10.52 5.28
N ILE A 54 -15.61 -10.41 6.59
CA ILE A 54 -14.64 -9.76 7.46
C ILE A 54 -13.99 -10.79 8.38
N THR A 55 -12.75 -10.52 8.78
CA THR A 55 -12.01 -11.37 9.70
C THR A 55 -11.98 -10.80 11.11
N ASP A 56 -11.77 -11.68 12.10
CA ASP A 56 -11.55 -11.26 13.48
C ASP A 56 -10.32 -10.35 13.57
N LEU A 57 -10.43 -9.29 14.36
CA LEU A 57 -9.33 -8.37 14.59
C LEU A 57 -8.14 -9.10 15.23
N GLY A 58 -7.00 -9.10 14.53
CA GLY A 58 -5.78 -9.74 15.00
C GLY A 58 -5.23 -9.10 16.29
N ALA A 59 -4.75 -9.93 17.22
CA ALA A 59 -4.24 -9.48 18.52
C ALA A 59 -3.02 -8.51 18.45
N THR A 60 -2.38 -8.42 17.29
CA THR A 60 -1.22 -7.55 17.03
C THR A 60 -1.54 -6.36 16.12
N THR A 61 -2.80 -6.23 15.69
CA THR A 61 -3.28 -5.17 14.79
C THR A 61 -3.73 -3.97 15.60
N THR A 62 -3.22 -2.78 15.29
CA THR A 62 -3.51 -1.53 16.02
C THR A 62 -3.27 -0.31 15.13
N GLU A 63 -3.80 0.85 15.52
CA GLU A 63 -3.47 2.14 14.90
C GLU A 63 -2.07 2.63 15.27
N ASP A 64 -1.54 2.23 16.44
CA ASP A 64 -0.16 2.53 16.87
C ASP A 64 0.84 1.60 16.15
N CYS A 65 0.96 1.76 14.84
CA CYS A 65 1.68 0.83 13.97
C CYS A 65 2.86 1.46 13.23
N LEU A 66 3.10 2.77 13.36
CA LEU A 66 4.16 3.52 12.68
C LEU A 66 5.54 3.24 13.29
N LEU A 67 6.00 2.01 13.09
CA LEU A 67 7.26 1.49 13.59
C LEU A 67 8.17 1.15 12.42
N LEU A 68 9.47 1.30 12.64
CA LEU A 68 10.52 0.83 11.74
C LEU A 68 11.52 -0.05 12.50
N ASP A 69 12.17 -0.96 11.80
CA ASP A 69 13.26 -1.77 12.33
C ASP A 69 14.56 -1.40 11.63
N VAL A 70 15.65 -1.29 12.38
CA VAL A 70 17.00 -1.06 11.87
C VAL A 70 17.83 -2.30 12.12
N THR A 71 18.25 -2.98 11.06
CA THR A 71 19.18 -4.12 11.13
C THR A 71 20.57 -3.66 10.70
N ILE A 72 21.53 -3.79 11.62
CA ILE A 72 22.81 -3.09 11.56
C ILE A 72 23.94 -4.06 11.22
N PRO A 73 24.62 -3.85 10.08
CA PRO A 73 26.07 -3.83 9.93
C PRO A 73 26.49 -2.34 9.73
N LYS A 74 27.45 -1.98 8.87
CA LYS A 74 27.74 -0.54 8.57
C LYS A 74 27.06 -0.05 7.28
N THR A 75 27.47 1.10 6.78
CA THR A 75 27.01 1.82 5.57
C THR A 75 27.30 1.09 4.24
N PRO A 76 26.48 1.24 3.16
CA PRO A 76 25.35 2.16 2.91
C PRO A 76 24.01 1.75 3.56
N VAL A 77 22.96 2.58 3.39
CA VAL A 77 21.62 2.37 3.96
C VAL A 77 20.63 1.98 2.86
N VAL A 78 19.88 0.89 3.06
CA VAL A 78 18.74 0.49 2.22
C VAL A 78 17.45 0.55 3.04
N VAL A 79 16.41 1.18 2.47
CA VAL A 79 15.10 1.35 3.13
C VAL A 79 14.04 0.58 2.34
N TRP A 80 13.49 -0.46 2.95
CA TRP A 80 12.44 -1.30 2.40
C TRP A 80 11.05 -0.72 2.66
N ILE A 81 10.29 -0.50 1.57
CA ILE A 81 8.88 -0.16 1.59
C ILE A 81 8.08 -1.38 1.14
N VAL A 82 7.27 -1.93 2.06
CA VAL A 82 6.48 -3.13 1.79
C VAL A 82 5.42 -2.92 0.70
N GLY A 83 5.20 -3.95 -0.12
CA GLY A 83 4.11 -4.04 -1.09
C GLY A 83 2.76 -4.42 -0.46
N GLY A 84 1.88 -5.05 -1.26
CA GLY A 84 0.58 -5.54 -0.77
C GLY A 84 -0.63 -4.70 -1.19
N GLY A 85 -0.57 -4.10 -2.38
CA GLY A 85 -1.71 -3.43 -3.00
C GLY A 85 -2.31 -2.29 -2.17
N TYR A 86 -1.51 -1.69 -1.28
CA TYR A 86 -1.93 -0.60 -0.38
C TYR A 86 -2.94 -1.00 0.70
N THR A 87 -3.36 -2.27 0.77
CA THR A 87 -4.36 -2.74 1.73
C THR A 87 -3.83 -3.79 2.70
N VAL A 88 -2.77 -4.51 2.33
CA VAL A 88 -2.15 -5.52 3.18
C VAL A 88 -0.65 -5.30 3.24
N GLY A 89 -0.03 -5.87 4.27
CA GLY A 89 1.42 -5.99 4.37
C GLY A 89 1.99 -5.39 5.65
N HIS A 90 3.20 -5.80 5.99
CA HIS A 90 3.95 -5.26 7.12
C HIS A 90 5.46 -5.31 6.88
N LYS A 91 6.24 -4.52 7.62
CA LYS A 91 7.70 -4.37 7.45
C LYS A 91 8.51 -5.67 7.44
N ASN A 92 7.98 -6.75 8.02
CA ASN A 92 8.62 -8.06 8.10
C ASN A 92 8.27 -9.02 6.93
N ASP A 93 7.42 -8.63 5.97
CA ASP A 93 6.94 -9.53 4.91
C ASP A 93 8.03 -9.95 3.92
N ALA A 94 9.04 -9.10 3.73
CA ALA A 94 10.21 -9.44 2.92
C ALA A 94 11.11 -10.50 3.60
N GLY A 95 10.78 -10.94 4.81
CA GLY A 95 11.55 -11.89 5.58
C GLY A 95 12.78 -11.28 6.24
N ASN A 96 13.71 -12.14 6.65
CA ASN A 96 14.90 -11.75 7.37
C ASN A 96 15.96 -11.14 6.42
N PRO A 97 16.44 -9.90 6.65
CA PRO A 97 17.42 -9.26 5.77
C PRO A 97 18.84 -9.85 5.87
N ALA A 98 19.09 -10.84 6.74
CA ALA A 98 20.40 -11.45 6.93
C ALA A 98 21.02 -12.00 5.63
N GLY A 99 20.20 -12.52 4.71
CA GLY A 99 20.67 -12.98 3.39
C GLY A 99 21.21 -11.83 2.53
N LEU A 100 20.46 -10.72 2.47
CA LEU A 100 20.85 -9.50 1.76
C LEU A 100 22.14 -8.91 2.37
N ILE A 101 22.18 -8.79 3.69
CA ILE A 101 23.33 -8.26 4.43
C ILE A 101 24.56 -9.13 4.17
N LYS A 102 24.44 -10.46 4.30
CA LYS A 102 25.55 -11.38 4.03
C LYS A 102 26.05 -11.24 2.59
N ARG A 103 25.14 -11.14 1.61
CA ARG A 103 25.51 -10.99 0.20
C ARG A 103 26.28 -9.69 -0.07
N SER A 104 25.92 -8.61 0.61
CA SER A 104 26.60 -7.31 0.50
C SER A 104 28.01 -7.27 1.07
N GLN A 105 28.43 -8.30 1.83
CA GLN A 105 29.76 -8.40 2.43
C GLN A 105 30.70 -9.33 1.66
N GLU A 106 30.21 -10.00 0.61
CA GLU A 106 31.00 -11.02 -0.12
C GLU A 106 32.18 -10.44 -0.90
N ASP A 107 32.16 -9.15 -1.24
CA ASP A 107 33.26 -8.44 -1.90
C ASP A 107 34.26 -7.80 -0.91
N GLY A 108 34.08 -8.04 0.40
CA GLY A 108 34.88 -7.44 1.46
C GLY A 108 34.36 -6.10 1.99
N SER A 109 33.20 -5.62 1.52
CA SER A 109 32.54 -4.43 2.06
C SER A 109 32.01 -4.62 3.48
N ASP A 110 31.83 -3.53 4.22
CA ASP A 110 31.33 -3.54 5.60
C ASP A 110 29.83 -3.95 5.73
N GLY A 111 29.13 -4.12 4.61
CA GLY A 111 27.73 -4.52 4.52
C GLY A 111 26.77 -3.36 4.25
N VAL A 112 25.46 -3.56 4.49
CA VAL A 112 24.43 -2.53 4.35
C VAL A 112 23.51 -2.48 5.57
N ILE A 113 23.22 -1.27 6.08
CA ILE A 113 22.14 -1.07 7.05
C ILE A 113 20.81 -1.26 6.34
N HIS A 114 19.99 -2.16 6.86
CA HIS A 114 18.65 -2.39 6.35
C HIS A 114 17.61 -1.78 7.29
N VAL A 115 16.79 -0.88 6.76
CA VAL A 115 15.66 -0.27 7.47
C VAL A 115 14.37 -0.78 6.83
N SER A 116 13.46 -1.37 7.61
CA SER A 116 12.12 -1.72 7.12
C SER A 116 11.05 -0.92 7.86
N ILE A 117 10.08 -0.39 7.12
CA ILE A 117 9.09 0.56 7.67
C ILE A 117 7.67 -0.01 7.55
N ASN A 118 6.85 0.25 8.56
CA ASN A 118 5.40 0.18 8.42
C ASN A 118 4.87 1.53 7.91
N TYR A 119 3.73 1.50 7.23
CA TYR A 119 2.92 2.66 6.87
C TYR A 119 1.45 2.29 6.93
N ARG A 120 0.54 3.26 7.13
CA ARG A 120 -0.90 2.97 7.21
C ARG A 120 -1.44 2.44 5.87
N LEU A 121 -2.37 1.48 5.96
CA LEU A 121 -2.97 0.78 4.82
C LEU A 121 -4.49 0.98 4.79
N GLY A 122 -5.13 0.55 3.70
CA GLY A 122 -6.59 0.61 3.52
C GLY A 122 -7.19 1.98 3.81
N LEU A 123 -8.31 1.99 4.53
CA LEU A 123 -9.00 3.17 5.05
C LEU A 123 -8.04 4.17 5.73
N PHE A 124 -7.16 3.65 6.60
CA PHE A 124 -6.31 4.45 7.47
C PHE A 124 -5.19 5.18 6.73
N GLY A 125 -4.75 4.64 5.59
CA GLY A 125 -3.66 5.20 4.79
C GLY A 125 -4.12 5.98 3.55
N TRP A 126 -5.30 5.64 3.01
CA TRP A 126 -5.66 5.97 1.62
C TRP A 126 -7.03 6.63 1.47
N SER A 127 -7.66 7.05 2.58
CA SER A 127 -8.81 7.97 2.52
C SER A 127 -8.47 9.21 1.69
N SER A 128 -9.37 9.59 0.81
CA SER A 128 -9.18 10.69 -0.15
C SER A 128 -10.53 11.18 -0.66
N GLY A 129 -10.52 12.29 -1.39
CA GLY A 129 -11.70 12.89 -2.01
C GLY A 129 -11.93 14.34 -1.56
N PRO A 130 -12.53 15.18 -2.41
CA PRO A 130 -12.94 16.54 -2.03
C PRO A 130 -13.73 16.59 -0.72
N SER A 131 -14.74 15.72 -0.54
CA SER A 131 -15.57 15.71 0.68
C SER A 131 -14.77 15.36 1.93
N TYR A 132 -13.75 14.51 1.80
CA TYR A 132 -12.82 14.17 2.88
C TYR A 132 -11.89 15.36 3.20
N GLN A 133 -11.31 15.98 2.17
CA GLN A 133 -10.38 17.11 2.31
C GLN A 133 -11.07 18.38 2.84
N GLU A 134 -12.30 18.67 2.40
CA GLU A 134 -13.11 19.82 2.88
C GLU A 134 -13.40 19.72 4.38
N GLN A 135 -13.47 18.50 4.92
CA GLN A 135 -13.65 18.23 6.35
C GLN A 135 -12.33 18.21 7.15
N GLY A 136 -11.22 18.60 6.52
CA GLY A 136 -9.89 18.62 7.14
C GLY A 136 -9.10 17.30 7.02
N GLY A 137 -9.62 16.34 6.25
CA GLY A 137 -8.91 15.10 5.94
C GLY A 137 -7.66 15.35 5.10
N VAL A 138 -6.61 14.58 5.36
CA VAL A 138 -5.35 14.64 4.61
C VAL A 138 -5.22 13.38 3.79
N SER A 139 -5.27 13.51 2.45
CA SER A 139 -5.13 12.36 1.55
C SER A 139 -3.71 11.77 1.58
N ASN A 140 -3.61 10.51 1.14
CA ASN A 140 -2.34 9.81 0.95
C ASN A 140 -1.48 9.69 2.23
N LEU A 141 -2.12 9.48 3.38
CA LEU A 141 -1.41 9.31 4.65
C LEU A 141 -0.37 8.19 4.60
N GLY A 142 -0.62 7.11 3.86
CA GLY A 142 0.38 6.06 3.65
C GLY A 142 1.68 6.57 3.00
N LEU A 143 1.60 7.43 1.98
CA LEU A 143 2.78 8.06 1.36
C LEU A 143 3.46 9.04 2.33
N ARG A 144 2.69 9.74 3.15
CA ARG A 144 3.21 10.69 4.15
C ARG A 144 3.89 9.98 5.31
N ASP A 145 3.39 8.82 5.72
CA ASP A 145 4.04 7.96 6.72
C ASP A 145 5.40 7.48 6.20
N GLN A 146 5.45 7.02 4.95
CA GLN A 146 6.70 6.62 4.30
C GLN A 146 7.67 7.80 4.19
N ARG A 147 7.18 9.00 3.84
CA ARG A 147 7.98 10.22 3.78
C ARG A 147 8.57 10.57 5.15
N ALA A 148 7.76 10.53 6.20
CA ALA A 148 8.20 10.76 7.57
C ALA A 148 9.26 9.74 8.02
N ALA A 149 9.11 8.47 7.64
CA ALA A 149 10.10 7.44 7.95
C ALA A 149 11.42 7.65 7.18
N LEU A 150 11.37 8.05 5.91
CA LEU A 150 12.56 8.38 5.13
C LEU A 150 13.28 9.63 5.66
N GLU A 151 12.53 10.65 6.07
CA GLU A 151 13.07 11.83 6.75
C GLU A 151 13.67 11.50 8.12
N TRP A 152 13.06 10.56 8.85
CA TRP A 152 13.64 10.00 10.07
C TRP A 152 14.97 9.32 9.79
N VAL A 153 15.08 8.53 8.72
CA VAL A 153 16.34 7.91 8.29
C VAL A 153 17.38 8.99 8.01
N GLN A 154 17.05 10.00 7.20
CA GLN A 154 17.95 11.14 6.92
C GLN A 154 18.46 11.80 8.20
N LYS A 155 17.58 12.01 9.18
CA LYS A 155 17.91 12.71 10.42
C LYS A 155 18.69 11.84 11.42
N HIS A 156 18.43 10.54 11.49
CA HIS A 156 18.84 9.70 12.62
C HIS A 156 19.76 8.53 12.27
N ILE A 157 19.87 8.13 11.00
CA ILE A 157 20.58 6.88 10.66
C ILE A 157 22.09 6.92 10.97
N HIS A 158 22.67 8.11 11.08
CA HIS A 158 24.06 8.31 11.51
C HIS A 158 24.33 7.77 12.92
N LEU A 159 23.32 7.75 13.80
CA LEU A 159 23.42 7.17 15.15
C LEU A 159 23.61 5.64 15.11
N PHE A 160 23.27 5.01 13.99
CA PHE A 160 23.41 3.59 13.73
C PHE A 160 24.62 3.27 12.84
N GLY A 161 25.44 4.27 12.50
CA GLY A 161 26.61 4.12 11.61
C GLY A 161 26.27 4.21 10.12
N GLY A 162 25.06 4.61 9.76
CA GLY A 162 24.63 4.82 8.38
C GLY A 162 25.03 6.20 7.85
N ASP A 163 25.26 6.28 6.55
CA ASP A 163 25.49 7.55 5.86
C ASP A 163 24.16 8.06 5.25
N PRO A 164 23.60 9.19 5.74
CA PRO A 164 22.36 9.75 5.16
C PRO A 164 22.52 10.21 3.70
N GLY A 165 23.76 10.44 3.23
CA GLY A 165 24.07 10.72 1.84
C GLY A 165 24.07 9.49 0.93
N GLN A 166 23.99 8.28 1.50
CA GLN A 166 23.99 7.00 0.78
C GLN A 166 22.77 6.14 1.14
N VAL A 167 21.59 6.75 1.05
CA VAL A 167 20.30 6.08 1.23
C VAL A 167 19.74 5.63 -0.11
N THR A 168 19.37 4.35 -0.19
CA THR A 168 18.64 3.75 -1.30
C THR A 168 17.23 3.34 -0.82
N ALA A 169 16.18 3.88 -1.41
CA ALA A 169 14.81 3.42 -1.18
C ALA A 169 14.46 2.29 -2.16
N TYR A 170 13.83 1.21 -1.69
CA TYR A 170 13.38 0.13 -2.56
C TYR A 170 12.08 -0.49 -2.08
N GLY A 171 11.32 -1.06 -3.00
CA GLY A 171 10.00 -1.61 -2.71
C GLY A 171 9.47 -2.43 -3.89
N GLU A 172 8.59 -3.38 -3.58
CA GLU A 172 7.92 -4.25 -4.56
C GLU A 172 6.43 -3.92 -4.66
N SER A 173 5.85 -4.05 -5.86
CA SER A 173 4.42 -3.82 -6.10
C SER A 173 3.98 -2.43 -5.62
N ALA A 174 3.04 -2.34 -4.69
CA ALA A 174 2.62 -1.09 -4.04
C ALA A 174 3.79 -0.33 -3.38
N GLY A 175 4.82 -1.03 -2.88
CA GLY A 175 6.05 -0.43 -2.36
C GLY A 175 6.91 0.16 -3.47
N GLY A 176 6.97 -0.49 -4.64
CA GLY A 176 7.62 0.05 -5.82
C GLY A 176 6.90 1.29 -6.36
N GLY A 177 5.56 1.26 -6.40
CA GLY A 177 4.73 2.43 -6.73
C GLY A 177 4.92 3.57 -5.74
N SER A 178 5.03 3.24 -4.45
CA SER A 178 5.35 4.19 -3.38
C SER A 178 6.69 4.88 -3.60
N VAL A 179 7.75 4.14 -3.96
CA VAL A 179 9.06 4.72 -4.31
C VAL A 179 8.92 5.73 -5.45
N MET A 180 8.16 5.40 -6.50
CA MET A 180 7.90 6.31 -7.63
C MET A 180 7.13 7.57 -7.19
N HIS A 181 6.17 7.44 -6.27
CA HIS A 181 5.46 8.57 -5.70
C HIS A 181 6.36 9.46 -4.82
N GLN A 182 7.36 8.90 -4.13
CA GLN A 182 8.32 9.71 -3.38
C GLN A 182 9.21 10.57 -4.28
N ILE A 183 9.57 10.06 -5.47
CA ILE A 183 10.38 10.77 -6.48
C ILE A 183 9.57 11.91 -7.12
N THR A 184 8.26 11.71 -7.33
CA THR A 184 7.35 12.71 -7.94
C THR A 184 6.62 13.58 -6.91
N ALA A 185 6.88 13.37 -5.62
CA ALA A 185 6.17 14.02 -4.52
C ALA A 185 6.18 15.55 -4.67
N TYR A 186 5.02 16.17 -4.45
CA TYR A 186 4.84 17.63 -4.53
C TYR A 186 5.27 18.21 -5.89
N GLY A 187 5.15 17.44 -6.97
CA GLY A 187 5.59 17.87 -8.31
C GLY A 187 7.09 18.10 -8.39
N ALA A 188 7.87 17.29 -7.67
CA ALA A 188 9.33 17.37 -7.53
C ALA A 188 9.88 18.62 -6.81
N THR A 189 9.05 19.38 -6.10
CA THR A 189 9.50 20.61 -5.43
C THR A 189 10.20 20.38 -4.08
N SER A 190 9.98 19.23 -3.45
CA SER A 190 10.53 18.90 -2.12
C SER A 190 11.78 18.02 -2.15
N GLY A 191 12.18 17.51 -3.33
CA GLY A 191 13.22 16.50 -3.48
C GLY A 191 12.88 15.15 -2.82
N ALA A 192 13.60 14.09 -3.18
CA ALA A 192 13.47 12.77 -2.55
C ALA A 192 14.45 12.66 -1.35
N PRO A 193 14.02 12.11 -0.19
CA PRO A 193 14.89 11.89 0.97
C PRO A 193 15.80 10.65 0.80
N PHE A 194 16.28 10.39 -0.41
CA PHE A 194 17.18 9.29 -0.76
C PHE A 194 17.93 9.62 -2.05
N ARG A 195 19.12 9.01 -2.21
CA ARG A 195 19.98 9.22 -3.38
C ARG A 195 19.67 8.23 -4.51
N ARG A 196 19.19 7.03 -4.17
CA ARG A 196 18.95 5.95 -5.14
C ARG A 196 17.60 5.30 -4.91
N ALA A 197 17.03 4.77 -5.98
CA ALA A 197 15.73 4.09 -5.96
C ALA A 197 15.78 2.75 -6.68
N ILE A 198 15.15 1.73 -6.08
CA ILE A 198 14.90 0.43 -6.72
C ILE A 198 13.40 0.10 -6.65
N PRO A 199 12.58 0.65 -7.57
CA PRO A 199 11.18 0.27 -7.70
C PRO A 199 11.08 -1.07 -8.45
N GLN A 200 10.58 -2.10 -7.77
CA GLN A 200 10.42 -3.46 -8.31
C GLN A 200 8.93 -3.68 -8.65
N SER A 201 8.62 -3.92 -9.92
CA SER A 201 7.25 -4.10 -10.42
C SER A 201 6.27 -3.03 -9.87
N PRO A 202 6.55 -1.73 -10.05
CA PRO A 202 5.82 -0.66 -9.38
C PRO A 202 4.31 -0.73 -9.69
N GLY A 203 3.51 -0.90 -8.64
CA GLY A 203 2.06 -0.97 -8.71
C GLY A 203 1.43 0.41 -8.63
N PHE A 204 0.93 0.92 -9.77
CA PHE A 204 0.13 2.13 -9.80
C PHE A 204 -1.35 1.71 -9.72
N GLU A 205 -2.01 2.01 -8.60
CA GLU A 205 -3.45 1.86 -8.44
C GLU A 205 -4.11 3.24 -8.57
N PRO A 206 -4.31 3.76 -9.80
CA PRO A 206 -4.76 5.13 -9.97
C PRO A 206 -6.22 5.27 -9.55
N LEU A 207 -6.49 6.16 -8.59
CA LEU A 207 -7.83 6.62 -8.24
C LEU A 207 -8.05 8.10 -8.68
N PRO A 208 -7.99 8.43 -9.98
CA PRO A 208 -7.99 9.82 -10.44
C PRO A 208 -9.34 10.52 -10.35
N SER A 209 -10.43 9.77 -10.21
CA SER A 209 -11.78 10.34 -10.19
C SER A 209 -12.14 10.77 -8.78
N THR A 210 -12.29 12.08 -8.57
CA THR A 210 -12.77 12.66 -7.31
C THR A 210 -14.10 12.07 -6.88
N SER A 211 -15.05 11.87 -7.80
CA SER A 211 -16.32 11.20 -7.52
C SER A 211 -16.14 9.77 -6.99
N LYS A 212 -15.16 9.00 -7.50
CA LYS A 212 -14.86 7.66 -6.96
C LYS A 212 -14.18 7.74 -5.59
N GLN A 213 -13.34 8.74 -5.36
CA GLN A 213 -12.74 9.00 -4.04
C GLN A 213 -13.83 9.30 -3.01
N ASP A 214 -14.72 10.26 -3.29
CA ASP A 214 -15.85 10.60 -2.41
C ASP A 214 -16.77 9.42 -2.19
N SER A 215 -17.11 8.65 -3.23
CA SER A 215 -17.96 7.46 -3.09
C SER A 215 -17.36 6.41 -2.15
N ARG A 216 -16.03 6.28 -2.12
CA ARG A 216 -15.34 5.38 -1.18
C ARG A 216 -15.38 5.93 0.24
N PHE A 217 -15.14 7.23 0.42
CA PHE A 217 -15.24 7.87 1.73
C PHE A 217 -16.67 7.78 2.30
N ASP A 218 -17.68 8.03 1.48
CA ASP A 218 -19.09 7.86 1.86
C ASP A 218 -19.41 6.41 2.24
N SER A 219 -18.89 5.44 1.48
CA SER A 219 -19.03 4.01 1.81
C SER A 219 -18.46 3.70 3.21
N VAL A 220 -17.31 4.27 3.55
CA VAL A 220 -16.70 4.10 4.89
C VAL A 220 -17.61 4.66 5.97
N LEU A 221 -18.08 5.91 5.83
CA LEU A 221 -18.98 6.53 6.80
C LEU A 221 -20.23 5.67 7.05
N ARG A 222 -20.80 5.13 5.98
CA ARG A 222 -21.99 4.26 6.04
C ARG A 222 -21.68 2.91 6.71
N TRP A 223 -20.56 2.27 6.39
CA TRP A 223 -20.14 1.03 7.06
C TRP A 223 -19.82 1.25 8.53
N SER A 224 -19.14 2.33 8.87
CA SER A 224 -18.91 2.73 10.26
C SER A 224 -20.23 2.98 10.99
N SER A 225 -21.23 3.57 10.31
CA SER A 225 -22.57 3.73 10.87
C SER A 225 -23.25 2.40 11.14
N TYR A 226 -23.18 1.48 10.16
CA TYR A 226 -23.77 0.14 10.26
C TYR A 226 -23.17 -0.65 11.44
N PHE A 227 -21.83 -0.70 11.55
CA PHE A 227 -21.17 -1.50 12.57
C PHE A 227 -21.20 -0.86 13.97
N SER A 228 -21.25 0.48 14.08
CA SER A 228 -21.37 1.16 15.38
C SER A 228 -22.82 1.26 15.88
N GLY A 229 -23.81 1.20 14.99
CA GLY A 229 -25.20 1.54 15.29
C GLY A 229 -25.45 3.03 15.55
N ILE A 230 -24.47 3.89 15.25
CA ILE A 230 -24.55 5.35 15.37
C ILE A 230 -24.55 5.96 13.98
N ASN A 231 -25.23 7.08 13.77
CA ASN A 231 -25.21 7.77 12.48
C ASN A 231 -23.89 8.57 12.32
N VAL A 232 -22.93 8.01 11.58
CA VAL A 232 -21.63 8.62 11.26
C VAL A 232 -21.70 9.23 9.87
N THR A 233 -21.64 10.56 9.80
CA THR A 233 -21.84 11.33 8.55
C THR A 233 -20.70 12.29 8.23
N THR A 234 -19.78 12.48 9.18
CA THR A 234 -18.64 13.39 9.05
C THR A 234 -17.33 12.71 9.41
N LEU A 235 -16.21 13.26 8.95
CA LEU A 235 -14.88 12.85 9.35
C LEU A 235 -14.69 12.99 10.87
N ALA A 236 -15.20 14.08 11.47
CA ALA A 236 -15.08 14.28 12.91
C ALA A 236 -15.76 13.17 13.71
N GLU A 237 -16.95 12.74 13.28
CA GLU A 237 -17.65 11.60 13.89
C GLU A 237 -16.88 10.29 13.65
N LEU A 238 -16.33 10.09 12.45
CA LEU A 238 -15.55 8.90 12.10
C LEU A 238 -14.32 8.73 13.00
N LEU A 239 -13.64 9.82 13.38
CA LEU A 239 -12.46 9.78 14.25
C LEU A 239 -12.78 9.41 15.71
N GLU A 240 -14.04 9.53 16.12
CA GLU A 240 -14.50 9.13 17.47
C GLU A 240 -15.01 7.67 17.51
N VAL A 241 -15.11 7.01 16.35
CA VAL A 241 -15.55 5.62 16.24
C VAL A 241 -14.48 4.68 16.81
N PRO A 242 -14.86 3.67 17.63
CA PRO A 242 -13.92 2.67 18.12
C PRO A 242 -13.12 1.96 17.02
N PHE A 243 -11.85 1.64 17.31
CA PHE A 243 -10.95 1.02 16.34
C PHE A 243 -11.48 -0.30 15.75
N ASP A 244 -12.15 -1.14 16.54
CA ASP A 244 -12.72 -2.40 16.07
C ASP A 244 -13.84 -2.18 15.05
N VAL A 245 -14.60 -1.08 15.16
CA VAL A 245 -15.61 -0.69 14.18
C VAL A 245 -14.93 -0.16 12.90
N LEU A 246 -13.91 0.69 13.02
CA LEU A 246 -13.12 1.17 11.87
C LEU A 246 -12.44 0.02 11.12
N TRP A 247 -11.94 -0.98 11.87
CA TRP A 247 -11.40 -2.23 11.33
C TRP A 247 -12.44 -2.95 10.46
N LYS A 248 -13.66 -3.17 10.98
CA LYS A 248 -14.73 -3.82 10.22
C LYS A 248 -15.13 -3.03 8.97
N ALA A 249 -15.22 -1.70 9.08
CA ALA A 249 -15.50 -0.82 7.94
C ALA A 249 -14.39 -0.88 6.89
N ASN A 250 -13.13 -0.97 7.31
CA ASN A 250 -11.99 -1.18 6.42
C ASN A 250 -12.04 -2.54 5.72
N GLU A 251 -12.22 -3.63 6.48
CA GLU A 251 -12.32 -5.00 5.96
C GLU A 251 -13.40 -5.12 4.88
N ILE A 252 -14.61 -4.65 5.14
CA ILE A 252 -15.73 -4.80 4.21
C ILE A 252 -15.56 -3.94 2.95
N THR A 253 -14.98 -2.74 3.09
CA THR A 253 -14.69 -1.86 1.95
C THR A 253 -13.61 -2.47 1.05
N ILE A 254 -12.64 -3.19 1.64
CA ILE A 254 -11.62 -3.93 0.88
C ILE A 254 -12.19 -5.21 0.26
N ALA A 255 -13.01 -5.95 1.01
CA ALA A 255 -13.63 -7.19 0.57
C ALA A 255 -14.47 -6.98 -0.71
N THR A 256 -15.13 -5.84 -0.82
CA THR A 256 -16.00 -5.47 -1.95
C THR A 256 -15.25 -4.85 -3.14
N ALA A 257 -13.91 -4.77 -3.09
CA ALA A 257 -13.10 -4.29 -4.21
C ALA A 257 -13.35 -5.10 -5.49
N HIS A 258 -13.26 -4.41 -6.63
CA HIS A 258 -13.41 -5.03 -7.95
C HIS A 258 -12.31 -6.09 -8.15
N TRP A 259 -12.64 -7.18 -8.83
CA TRP A 259 -11.68 -8.22 -9.25
C TRP A 259 -10.45 -7.60 -9.92
N GLY A 260 -9.27 -8.02 -9.47
CA GLY A 260 -7.99 -7.49 -9.97
C GLY A 260 -7.58 -6.14 -9.38
N ASN A 261 -8.34 -5.59 -8.42
CA ASN A 261 -8.05 -4.32 -7.76
C ASN A 261 -8.12 -4.48 -6.23
N PHE A 262 -7.41 -3.63 -5.50
CA PHE A 262 -7.38 -3.66 -4.03
C PHE A 262 -8.37 -2.74 -3.34
N GLY A 263 -8.96 -1.79 -4.06
CA GLY A 263 -9.96 -0.89 -3.50
C GLY A 263 -9.40 0.29 -2.70
N TRP A 264 -8.07 0.42 -2.60
CA TRP A 264 -7.36 1.57 -2.02
C TRP A 264 -6.03 1.80 -2.74
N GLY A 265 -5.44 2.98 -2.54
CA GLY A 265 -4.15 3.34 -3.11
C GLY A 265 -3.98 4.86 -3.25
N PRO A 266 -2.83 5.30 -3.80
CA PRO A 266 -2.55 6.71 -4.04
C PRO A 266 -3.64 7.40 -4.86
N ALA A 267 -4.11 8.55 -4.38
CA ALA A 267 -5.10 9.39 -5.04
C ALA A 267 -4.48 10.73 -5.44
N VAL A 268 -4.94 11.32 -6.55
CA VAL A 268 -4.56 12.69 -6.90
C VAL A 268 -5.22 13.62 -5.87
N ASP A 269 -4.39 14.32 -5.08
CA ASP A 269 -4.83 15.16 -3.95
C ASP A 269 -4.50 16.64 -4.11
N GLY A 270 -3.79 17.01 -5.18
CA GLY A 270 -3.37 18.38 -5.46
C GLY A 270 -2.20 18.88 -4.58
N ASP A 271 -1.64 18.02 -3.73
CA ASP A 271 -0.53 18.34 -2.81
C ASP A 271 0.61 17.32 -2.95
N PHE A 272 0.60 16.22 -2.18
CA PHE A 272 1.65 15.20 -2.23
C PHE A 272 1.68 14.52 -3.60
N VAL A 273 0.51 14.23 -4.14
CA VAL A 273 0.29 13.64 -5.47
C VAL A 273 -0.52 14.65 -6.30
N PRO A 274 0.15 15.65 -6.91
CA PRO A 274 -0.55 16.73 -7.61
C PRO A 274 -1.17 16.31 -8.94
N ASP A 275 -0.68 15.25 -9.57
CA ASP A 275 -1.27 14.59 -10.73
C ASP A 275 -0.89 13.09 -10.72
N LEU A 276 -1.42 12.31 -11.65
CA LEU A 276 -1.04 10.93 -11.89
C LEU A 276 0.48 10.81 -12.06
N ALA A 277 1.10 9.86 -11.36
CA ALA A 277 2.56 9.66 -11.42
C ALA A 277 3.08 9.51 -12.86
N GLY A 278 2.36 8.80 -13.73
CA GLY A 278 2.72 8.69 -15.15
C GLY A 278 2.76 10.03 -15.89
N ARG A 279 1.86 10.97 -15.57
CA ARG A 279 1.87 12.33 -16.13
C ARG A 279 3.01 13.16 -15.57
N LEU A 280 3.25 13.08 -14.25
CA LEU A 280 4.38 13.78 -13.62
C LEU A 280 5.72 13.33 -14.22
N LEU A 281 5.88 12.03 -14.47
CA LEU A 281 7.06 11.49 -15.14
C LEU A 281 7.19 11.98 -16.59
N ASP A 282 6.10 11.93 -17.38
CA ASP A 282 6.08 12.41 -18.77
C ASP A 282 6.40 13.91 -18.90
N GLU A 283 5.93 14.71 -17.93
CA GLU A 283 6.18 16.15 -17.88
C GLU A 283 7.54 16.53 -17.28
N GLY A 284 8.37 15.56 -16.87
CA GLY A 284 9.66 15.84 -16.23
C GLY A 284 9.56 16.37 -14.80
N LYS A 285 8.39 16.21 -14.14
CA LYS A 285 8.12 16.61 -12.74
C LYS A 285 8.50 15.50 -11.77
N PHE A 286 9.77 15.15 -11.76
CA PHE A 286 10.36 14.16 -10.86
C PHE A 286 11.73 14.66 -10.36
N ASP A 287 12.18 14.18 -9.20
CA ASP A 287 13.53 14.50 -8.72
C ASP A 287 14.60 13.81 -9.59
N SER A 288 15.14 14.56 -10.54
CA SER A 288 16.16 14.08 -11.48
C SER A 288 17.53 13.84 -10.84
N SER A 289 17.70 14.14 -9.55
CA SER A 289 18.93 13.83 -8.82
C SER A 289 18.96 12.40 -8.28
N VAL A 290 17.85 11.66 -8.33
CA VAL A 290 17.79 10.26 -7.88
C VAL A 290 18.30 9.32 -8.96
N GLU A 291 19.26 8.45 -8.62
CA GLU A 291 19.70 7.34 -9.50
C GLU A 291 18.68 6.20 -9.42
N VAL A 292 18.14 5.72 -10.55
CA VAL A 292 17.08 4.71 -10.56
C VAL A 292 17.54 3.41 -11.22
N PHE A 293 17.35 2.30 -10.52
CA PHE A 293 17.43 0.96 -11.07
C PHE A 293 16.07 0.28 -10.94
N HIS A 294 15.32 0.15 -12.03
CA HIS A 294 13.99 -0.46 -11.99
C HIS A 294 13.93 -1.78 -12.74
N GLY A 295 12.96 -2.61 -12.36
CA GLY A 295 12.66 -3.86 -13.05
C GLY A 295 11.18 -4.18 -12.96
N ILE A 296 10.62 -4.77 -14.01
CA ILE A 296 9.23 -5.22 -14.07
C ILE A 296 9.23 -6.74 -14.25
N TYR A 297 8.37 -7.43 -13.50
CA TYR A 297 8.04 -8.84 -13.73
C TYR A 297 6.63 -8.96 -14.32
N ASP A 298 6.52 -9.38 -15.58
CA ASP A 298 5.25 -9.54 -16.33
C ASP A 298 4.76 -11.01 -16.33
N GLY A 299 4.93 -11.71 -15.21
CA GLY A 299 4.36 -13.06 -15.06
C GLY A 299 2.83 -13.02 -14.97
N THR A 300 2.16 -14.07 -15.46
CA THR A 300 0.72 -14.26 -15.27
C THR A 300 0.40 -14.44 -13.78
N TYR A 301 0.15 -13.34 -13.09
CA TYR A 301 -0.33 -13.37 -11.71
C TYR A 301 -1.81 -13.79 -11.65
N PRO A 302 -2.27 -14.32 -10.50
CA PRO A 302 -3.70 -14.51 -10.22
C PRO A 302 -4.54 -13.20 -10.28
N TRP A 303 -3.91 -12.02 -10.33
CA TRP A 303 -4.58 -10.72 -10.54
C TRP A 303 -5.08 -10.51 -11.97
N THR A 304 -4.54 -11.24 -12.96
CA THR A 304 -5.07 -11.23 -14.33
C THR A 304 -6.42 -11.95 -14.36
N SER A 305 -7.44 -11.28 -14.89
CA SER A 305 -8.75 -11.90 -15.10
C SER A 305 -8.58 -13.21 -15.88
N GLN A 306 -8.97 -14.34 -15.29
CA GLN A 306 -8.97 -15.63 -15.99
C GLN A 306 -9.95 -15.68 -17.18
N PHE A 307 -10.74 -14.62 -17.37
CA PHE A 307 -11.61 -14.42 -18.52
C PHE A 307 -10.91 -13.71 -19.69
N GLY A 308 -9.70 -13.20 -19.50
CA GLY A 308 -8.83 -12.68 -20.56
C GLY A 308 -7.89 -13.76 -21.07
N ARG A 309 -8.22 -14.43 -22.17
CA ARG A 309 -7.24 -15.23 -22.91
C ARG A 309 -6.40 -14.30 -23.78
N SER A 310 -5.13 -14.11 -23.43
CA SER A 310 -4.10 -13.72 -24.39
C SER A 310 -2.84 -14.55 -24.18
N GLU A 311 -2.41 -15.27 -25.23
CA GLU A 311 -1.25 -16.17 -25.28
C GLU A 311 0.12 -15.48 -25.20
N ALA A 312 0.22 -14.30 -24.59
CA ALA A 312 1.51 -13.61 -24.46
C ALA A 312 2.17 -13.98 -23.12
N THR A 313 2.88 -15.11 -23.09
CA THR A 313 3.84 -15.42 -22.03
C THR A 313 5.13 -14.66 -22.33
N HIS A 314 5.42 -13.58 -21.60
CA HIS A 314 6.73 -12.92 -21.65
C HIS A 314 7.36 -12.95 -20.26
N GLY A 315 8.41 -13.76 -20.12
CA GLY A 315 9.17 -13.94 -18.89
C GLY A 315 10.51 -13.20 -18.95
N GLU A 316 10.51 -11.88 -19.03
CA GLU A 316 11.75 -11.08 -19.00
C GLU A 316 11.66 -9.97 -17.95
N PHE A 317 12.68 -9.88 -17.10
CA PHE A 317 12.95 -8.68 -16.31
C PHE A 317 13.48 -7.60 -17.23
N VAL A 318 12.67 -6.59 -17.55
CA VAL A 318 13.16 -5.42 -18.29
C VAL A 318 13.82 -4.46 -17.30
N VAL A 319 15.15 -4.39 -17.35
CA VAL A 319 15.94 -3.43 -16.58
C VAL A 319 16.21 -2.20 -17.43
N GLN A 320 15.82 -1.00 -16.99
CA GLN A 320 16.35 0.25 -17.57
C GLN A 320 17.11 1.03 -16.49
N LEU A 321 18.31 1.45 -16.86
CA LEU A 321 19.09 2.44 -16.12
C LEU A 321 18.72 3.81 -16.70
N GLN A 322 18.26 4.72 -15.87
CA GLN A 322 18.13 6.15 -16.19
C GLN A 322 18.90 6.97 -15.15
#